data_AF-A0A852VKI4-F1
#
_entry.id   AF-A0A852VKI4-F1
#
_cell.length_a   1.000
_cell.length_b   1.000
_cell.length_c   1.000
_cell.angle_alpha   90.00
_cell.angle_beta   90.00
_cell.angle_gamma   90.00
#
_symmetry.space_group_name_H-M   'P 1'
#
loop_
_entity.id
_entity.type
_entity.pdbx_description
1 polymer ?
#
loop_
_entity_poly.entity_id
_entity_poly.type
_entity_poly.pdbx_seq_one_letter_code
_entity_poly.pdbx_strand_id
1 'polypeptide(L)'
;MTGIRFALVGDPDWAGAVNARRALLALAPQAQIHHLPTGGVPTQDLDGVWLLPPPVGSDPTSHDLTISWALHLGIPLVGPLGRGEGGAPLVRAVPGSSLAARLGTLPLELPAQASGARDGAEYLAPAGTIWFAQAHRDGVPAVVSAGGAPFATLVDHPLATDAGVHPLLPAFASAAREHAAGRQDTPWTSGPPVRHRSSFAALPDDESRSYVHQMRTRGYRWWRPLLAMALGIGVFIFEMLVLTIAWMVLDPAMRDPNLTVSEIDLTAPVTMLVGNLMLIALIPAALVATRLGHWRPMGKLLSVTGRIRWRWMGRASLVTGVIWGAYIVLGWLLEGGEVGDRPEHWPWLIVITVLTTPLQAAAEEIAFRGGLLQGVGAWIKRPVVALVVGTVLSTVFFSLAHGSLDPWVLMQLGSMAVATCYLTWRTGGLEAAIVLHTVNNVVIILLLTLVGGLQGAYITESSTGDAAAGGIGGLATLLMMVILLWQARRAGIAPKKIGAPATG
;
A
#
# COMPACT_ATOMS: atom_id res chain seq x y z
N MET A 1 11.93 10.52 46.39
CA MET A 1 10.86 9.86 45.62
C MET A 1 9.55 10.50 46.05
N THR A 2 8.94 11.34 45.21
CA THR A 2 7.61 11.88 45.50
C THR A 2 6.60 10.76 45.33
N GLY A 3 5.87 10.41 46.39
CA GLY A 3 4.85 9.37 46.35
C GLY A 3 3.71 9.69 45.38
N ILE A 4 2.94 8.66 45.02
CA ILE A 4 1.75 8.74 44.15
C ILE A 4 0.74 9.72 44.75
N ARG A 5 0.14 10.59 43.94
CA ARG A 5 -0.87 11.55 44.37
C ARG A 5 -2.27 11.07 43.98
N PHE A 6 -3.11 10.76 44.96
CA PHE A 6 -4.51 10.46 44.74
C PHE A 6 -5.40 11.64 45.12
N ALA A 7 -6.52 11.82 44.41
CA ALA A 7 -7.60 12.69 44.85
C ALA A 7 -8.83 11.86 45.24
N LEU A 8 -9.35 12.10 46.46
CA LEU A 8 -10.71 11.74 46.84
C LEU A 8 -11.62 12.91 46.49
N VAL A 9 -12.62 12.69 45.63
CA VAL A 9 -13.49 13.75 45.11
C VAL A 9 -14.91 13.54 45.61
N GLY A 10 -15.42 14.46 46.43
CA GLY A 10 -16.77 14.38 46.99
C GLY A 10 -16.84 14.85 48.43
N ASP A 11 -17.90 14.49 49.14
CA ASP A 11 -18.08 14.87 50.55
C ASP A 11 -17.06 14.15 51.47
N PRO A 12 -16.19 14.86 52.21
CA PRO A 12 -15.24 14.24 53.12
C PRO A 12 -15.91 13.53 54.31
N ASP A 13 -17.13 13.95 54.68
CA ASP A 13 -17.90 13.40 55.79
C ASP A 13 -18.73 12.18 55.37
N TRP A 14 -18.64 11.77 54.10
CA TRP A 14 -19.23 10.52 53.65
C TRP A 14 -18.66 9.33 54.45
N ALA A 15 -19.55 8.49 54.99
CA ALA A 15 -19.18 7.43 55.95
C ALA A 15 -18.05 6.49 55.46
N GLY A 16 -17.97 6.23 54.15
CA GLY A 16 -16.91 5.38 53.59
C GLY A 16 -15.63 6.11 53.19
N ALA A 17 -15.52 7.43 53.38
CA ALA A 17 -14.33 8.21 53.03
C ALA A 17 -13.11 7.74 53.84
N VAL A 18 -13.32 7.32 55.10
CA VAL A 18 -12.30 6.70 55.95
C VAL A 18 -11.80 5.39 55.33
N ASN A 19 -12.71 4.54 54.84
CA ASN A 19 -12.38 3.27 54.21
C ASN A 19 -11.66 3.46 52.87
N ALA A 20 -12.07 4.44 52.07
CA ALA A 20 -11.37 4.81 50.85
C ALA A 20 -9.93 5.27 51.14
N ARG A 21 -9.74 6.14 52.14
CA ARG A 21 -8.41 6.61 52.56
C ARG A 21 -7.53 5.45 53.05
N ARG A 22 -8.07 4.57 53.91
CA ARG A 22 -7.35 3.38 54.42
C ARG A 22 -6.95 2.45 53.28
N ALA A 23 -7.84 2.20 52.33
CA ALA A 23 -7.57 1.34 51.19
C ALA A 23 -6.44 1.88 50.30
N LEU A 24 -6.44 3.19 50.01
CA LEU A 24 -5.36 3.83 49.24
C LEU A 24 -4.02 3.71 49.95
N LEU A 25 -3.97 3.97 51.26
CA LEU A 25 -2.73 3.84 52.05
C LEU A 25 -2.27 2.38 52.17
N ALA A 26 -3.18 1.40 52.20
CA ALA A 26 -2.82 -0.01 52.19
C ALA A 26 -2.20 -0.43 50.84
N LEU A 27 -2.72 0.08 49.72
CA LEU A 27 -2.25 -0.25 48.36
C LEU A 27 -1.03 0.57 47.91
N ALA A 28 -0.84 1.74 48.51
CA ALA A 28 0.25 2.66 48.23
C ALA A 28 0.64 3.43 49.52
N PRO A 29 1.50 2.83 50.39
CA PRO A 29 1.81 3.38 51.71
C PRO A 29 2.42 4.78 51.74
N GLN A 30 3.07 5.19 50.64
CA GLN A 30 3.72 6.51 50.51
C GLN A 30 2.85 7.52 49.75
N ALA A 31 1.59 7.20 49.45
CA ALA A 31 0.75 8.06 48.65
C ALA A 31 0.31 9.33 49.40
N GLN A 32 0.24 10.44 48.66
CA GLN A 32 -0.38 11.68 49.11
C GLN A 32 -1.85 11.67 48.72
N ILE A 33 -2.75 11.88 49.67
CA ILE A 33 -4.20 11.85 49.43
C ILE A 33 -4.75 13.26 49.58
N HIS A 34 -5.12 13.85 48.46
CA HIS A 34 -5.77 15.14 48.33
C HIS A 34 -7.28 14.97 48.40
N HIS A 35 -7.98 16.02 48.84
CA HIS A 35 -9.43 16.08 48.83
C HIS A 35 -9.87 17.18 47.88
N LEU A 36 -10.85 16.87 47.02
CA LEU A 36 -11.49 17.82 46.12
C LEU A 36 -13.00 17.81 46.39
N PRO A 37 -13.69 18.96 46.27
CA PRO A 37 -15.14 19.00 46.38
C PRO A 37 -15.80 18.21 45.24
N THR A 38 -17.07 17.84 45.39
CA THR A 38 -17.87 17.21 44.33
C THR A 38 -17.80 18.04 43.04
N GLY A 39 -17.50 17.40 41.90
CA GLY A 39 -17.31 18.08 40.62
C GLY A 39 -15.98 18.83 40.49
N GLY A 40 -15.08 18.73 41.47
CA GLY A 40 -13.75 19.33 41.44
C GLY A 40 -12.92 18.86 40.25
N VAL A 41 -12.20 19.78 39.62
CA VAL A 41 -11.38 19.49 38.43
C VAL A 41 -10.04 18.88 38.84
N PRO A 42 -9.68 17.67 38.39
CA PRO A 42 -8.40 17.07 38.68
C PRO A 42 -7.27 17.82 37.93
N THR A 43 -6.15 18.00 38.60
CA THR A 43 -4.94 18.63 38.05
C THR A 43 -3.96 17.57 37.52
N GLN A 44 -3.05 18.00 36.63
CA GLN A 44 -2.08 17.12 35.96
C GLN A 44 -1.05 16.47 36.90
N ASP A 45 -0.95 16.93 38.14
CA ASP A 45 -0.05 16.36 39.12
C ASP A 45 -0.67 15.19 39.90
N LEU A 46 -1.96 14.91 39.73
CA LEU A 46 -2.63 13.74 40.27
C LEU A 46 -2.33 12.51 39.43
N ASP A 47 -2.12 11.39 40.10
CA ASP A 47 -1.81 10.10 39.50
C ASP A 47 -3.01 9.13 39.55
N GLY A 48 -4.06 9.47 40.31
CA GLY A 48 -5.31 8.72 40.32
C GLY A 48 -6.45 9.47 41.01
N VAL A 49 -7.68 9.24 40.55
CA VAL A 49 -8.89 9.89 41.07
C VAL A 49 -9.87 8.84 41.58
N TRP A 50 -10.36 9.02 42.80
CA TRP A 50 -11.45 8.22 43.36
C TRP A 50 -12.62 9.14 43.72
N LEU A 51 -13.70 9.01 42.96
CA LEU A 51 -14.96 9.72 43.19
C LEU A 51 -15.73 9.05 44.33
N LEU A 52 -16.13 9.84 45.33
CA LEU A 52 -16.98 9.39 46.43
C LEU A 52 -18.46 9.44 46.00
N PRO A 53 -19.32 8.52 46.46
CA PRO A 53 -20.75 8.52 46.16
C PRO A 53 -21.43 9.83 46.58
N PRO A 54 -22.08 10.57 45.67
CA PRO A 54 -22.91 11.69 46.05
C PRO A 54 -24.19 11.20 46.77
N PRO A 55 -24.75 11.98 47.72
CA PRO A 55 -26.00 11.64 48.39
C PRO A 55 -27.15 11.36 47.40
N VAL A 56 -28.05 10.45 47.76
CA VAL A 56 -29.25 10.17 46.96
C VAL A 56 -30.08 11.45 46.80
N GLY A 57 -30.49 11.76 45.57
CA GLY A 57 -31.21 12.99 45.23
C GLY A 57 -30.30 14.16 44.81
N SER A 58 -28.98 13.99 44.81
CA SER A 58 -28.05 14.95 44.20
C SER A 58 -28.21 15.00 42.67
N ASP A 59 -27.65 16.03 42.03
CA ASP A 59 -27.54 16.09 40.57
C ASP A 59 -26.72 14.89 40.04
N PRO A 60 -27.29 14.00 39.20
CA PRO A 60 -26.59 12.84 38.65
C PRO A 60 -25.32 13.18 37.86
N THR A 61 -25.22 14.42 37.38
CA THR A 61 -24.09 14.92 36.59
C THR A 61 -22.98 15.53 37.45
N SER A 62 -23.10 15.49 38.78
CA SER A 62 -22.19 16.19 39.70
C SER A 62 -20.72 15.81 39.53
N HIS A 63 -20.42 14.61 39.03
CA HIS A 63 -19.06 14.14 38.78
C HIS A 63 -18.64 14.16 37.30
N ASP A 64 -19.53 14.52 36.37
CA ASP A 64 -19.26 14.45 34.92
C ASP A 64 -18.08 15.33 34.51
N LEU A 65 -17.95 16.51 35.13
CA LEU A 65 -16.82 17.41 34.90
C LEU A 65 -15.50 16.78 35.33
N THR A 66 -15.47 16.18 36.52
CA THR A 66 -14.29 15.48 37.05
C THR A 66 -13.92 14.29 36.18
N ILE A 67 -14.90 13.47 35.77
CA ILE A 67 -14.70 12.31 34.89
C ILE A 67 -14.12 12.76 33.54
N SER A 68 -14.70 13.79 32.94
CA SER A 68 -14.27 14.29 31.63
C SER A 68 -12.82 14.78 31.66
N TRP A 69 -12.43 15.52 32.70
CA TRP A 69 -11.06 16.00 32.86
C TRP A 69 -10.09 14.87 33.20
N ALA A 70 -10.46 13.92 34.06
CA ALA A 70 -9.61 12.77 34.36
C ALA A 70 -9.33 11.94 33.09
N LEU A 71 -10.36 11.68 32.27
CA LEU A 71 -10.20 11.01 30.99
C LEU A 71 -9.33 11.80 30.00
N HIS A 72 -9.54 13.12 29.91
CA HIS A 72 -8.74 14.01 29.04
C HIS A 72 -7.26 14.01 29.43
N LEU A 73 -6.97 14.02 30.73
CA LEU A 73 -5.61 14.00 31.27
C LEU A 73 -5.00 12.59 31.32
N GLY A 74 -5.76 11.55 30.97
CA GLY A 74 -5.32 10.16 31.06
C GLY A 74 -5.06 9.71 32.50
N ILE A 75 -5.69 10.35 33.48
CA ILE A 75 -5.56 10.01 34.90
C ILE A 75 -6.47 8.83 35.19
N PRO A 76 -5.95 7.70 35.74
CA PRO A 76 -6.76 6.59 36.17
C PRO A 76 -7.87 7.03 37.13
N LEU A 77 -9.08 6.49 36.97
CA LEU A 77 -10.21 6.85 37.83
C LEU A 77 -11.07 5.65 38.25
N VAL A 78 -11.58 5.72 39.48
CA VAL A 78 -12.68 4.88 39.98
C VAL A 78 -13.78 5.73 40.57
N GLY A 79 -15.03 5.29 40.46
CA GLY A 79 -16.15 6.08 40.96
C GLY A 79 -17.47 5.34 41.10
N PRO A 80 -18.49 6.02 41.62
CA PRO A 80 -19.81 5.43 41.85
C PRO A 80 -20.62 5.40 40.55
N LEU A 81 -21.55 4.45 40.47
CA LEU A 81 -22.70 4.47 39.57
C LEU A 81 -23.98 4.72 40.37
N GLY A 82 -24.95 5.31 39.71
CA GLY A 82 -26.33 5.43 40.20
C GLY A 82 -26.96 4.07 40.41
N ARG A 83 -27.73 3.97 41.50
CA ARG A 83 -28.59 2.83 41.79
C ARG A 83 -29.74 3.25 42.70
N GLY A 84 -30.97 2.84 42.36
CA GLY A 84 -32.16 2.97 43.20
C GLY A 84 -32.21 1.95 44.36
N GLU A 85 -33.04 2.22 45.37
CA GLU A 85 -33.23 1.31 46.51
C GLU A 85 -33.99 0.03 46.10
N GLY A 86 -33.52 -1.13 46.58
CA GLY A 86 -34.15 -2.43 46.34
C GLY A 86 -33.72 -3.13 45.05
N GLY A 87 -33.05 -4.28 45.17
CA GLY A 87 -32.66 -5.14 44.05
C GLY A 87 -31.84 -6.33 44.55
N ALA A 88 -31.70 -7.39 43.73
CA ALA A 88 -31.02 -8.61 44.12
C ALA A 88 -29.53 -8.36 44.46
N PRO A 89 -28.95 -9.12 45.40
CA PRO A 89 -27.60 -8.87 45.89
C PRO A 89 -26.51 -9.42 44.95
N LEU A 90 -26.90 -10.14 43.89
CA LEU A 90 -25.98 -10.83 42.99
C LEU A 90 -25.54 -9.97 41.80
N VAL A 91 -24.22 -9.86 41.63
CA VAL A 91 -23.57 -9.29 40.43
C VAL A 91 -23.05 -10.42 39.57
N ARG A 92 -23.31 -10.36 38.27
CA ARG A 92 -22.76 -11.30 37.28
C ARG A 92 -21.82 -10.56 36.35
N ALA A 93 -20.55 -10.97 36.33
CA ALA A 93 -19.57 -10.44 35.39
C ALA A 93 -19.88 -10.85 33.94
N VAL A 94 -19.67 -9.94 33.00
CA VAL A 94 -19.81 -10.20 31.56
C VAL A 94 -18.66 -11.11 31.10
N PRO A 95 -18.92 -12.27 30.48
CA PRO A 95 -17.86 -13.15 29.98
C PRO A 95 -16.87 -12.42 29.07
N GLY A 96 -15.57 -12.62 29.31
CA GLY A 96 -14.50 -11.94 28.57
C GLY A 96 -14.16 -10.53 29.06
N SER A 97 -14.90 -9.97 30.02
CA SER A 97 -14.57 -8.68 30.63
C SER A 97 -13.36 -8.78 31.57
N SER A 98 -12.70 -7.65 31.82
CA SER A 98 -11.58 -7.60 32.77
C SER A 98 -11.99 -7.95 34.21
N LEU A 99 -13.26 -7.70 34.56
CA LEU A 99 -13.81 -8.09 35.85
C LEU A 99 -14.05 -9.60 35.92
N ALA A 100 -14.56 -10.21 34.84
CA ALA A 100 -14.74 -11.67 34.77
C ALA A 100 -13.41 -12.42 34.89
N ALA A 101 -12.32 -11.86 34.36
CA ALA A 101 -10.97 -12.42 34.54
C ALA A 101 -10.49 -12.40 36.01
N ARG A 102 -11.02 -11.49 36.84
CA ARG A 102 -10.62 -11.32 38.25
C ARG A 102 -11.53 -12.05 39.23
N LEU A 103 -12.83 -12.02 38.99
CA LEU A 103 -13.86 -12.55 39.89
C LEU A 103 -14.47 -13.87 39.40
N GLY A 104 -14.14 -14.30 38.17
CA GLY A 104 -14.87 -15.36 37.48
C GLY A 104 -16.21 -14.88 36.92
N THR A 105 -16.98 -15.80 36.35
CA THR A 105 -18.30 -15.54 35.73
C THR A 105 -19.47 -15.99 36.59
N LEU A 106 -19.21 -16.64 37.73
CA LEU A 106 -20.25 -17.06 38.66
C LEU A 106 -20.88 -15.82 39.34
N PRO A 107 -22.20 -15.81 39.58
CA PRO A 107 -22.84 -14.74 40.33
C PRO A 107 -22.21 -14.60 41.72
N LEU A 108 -21.83 -13.37 42.08
CA LEU A 108 -21.23 -13.04 43.36
C LEU A 108 -22.15 -12.11 44.14
N GLU A 109 -22.30 -12.36 45.44
CA GLU A 109 -23.01 -11.45 46.31
C GLU A 109 -22.13 -10.23 46.62
N LEU A 110 -22.53 -9.05 46.14
CA LEU A 110 -21.83 -7.80 46.40
C LEU A 110 -22.80 -6.77 46.99
N PRO A 111 -22.43 -6.09 48.09
CA PRO A 111 -23.30 -5.13 48.75
C PRO A 111 -23.65 -3.98 47.81
N ALA A 112 -24.89 -3.53 47.86
CA ALA A 112 -25.34 -2.36 47.12
C ALA A 112 -24.78 -1.08 47.75
N GLN A 113 -24.52 -0.06 46.93
CA GLN A 113 -24.29 1.30 47.39
C GLN A 113 -25.27 2.24 46.72
N ALA A 114 -26.20 2.80 47.50
CA ALA A 114 -27.06 3.87 47.01
C ALA A 114 -26.21 5.12 46.74
N SER A 115 -26.47 5.78 45.61
CA SER A 115 -25.67 6.89 45.11
C SER A 115 -26.55 7.76 44.22
N GLY A 116 -26.45 9.08 44.38
CA GLY A 116 -27.09 10.04 43.48
C GLY A 116 -26.37 10.25 42.15
N ALA A 117 -25.39 9.40 41.79
CA ALA A 117 -24.66 9.49 40.53
C ALA A 117 -25.50 8.99 39.34
N ARG A 118 -25.03 9.23 38.12
CA ARG A 118 -25.63 8.72 36.88
C ARG A 118 -25.66 7.18 36.82
N ASP A 119 -26.75 6.62 36.30
CA ASP A 119 -26.92 5.18 36.09
C ASP A 119 -25.99 4.64 34.98
N GLY A 120 -25.59 3.37 35.09
CA GLY A 120 -24.70 2.74 34.12
C GLY A 120 -25.23 2.75 32.69
N ALA A 121 -26.55 2.67 32.48
CA ALA A 121 -27.18 2.71 31.16
C ALA A 121 -26.97 4.06 30.46
N GLU A 122 -26.98 5.17 31.20
CA GLU A 122 -26.76 6.51 30.64
C GLU A 122 -25.32 6.73 30.19
N TYR A 123 -24.33 6.03 30.75
CA TYR A 123 -22.96 6.07 30.26
C TYR A 123 -22.78 5.26 28.96
N LEU A 124 -23.61 4.25 28.72
CA LEU A 124 -23.52 3.37 27.55
C LEU A 124 -24.28 3.91 26.32
N ALA A 125 -25.18 4.89 26.49
CA ALA A 125 -26.03 5.41 25.43
C ALA A 125 -25.37 6.45 24.47
N PRO A 126 -24.53 7.40 24.93
CA PRO A 126 -23.99 8.45 24.07
C PRO A 126 -22.87 7.99 23.13
N ALA A 127 -22.79 8.61 21.94
CA ALA A 127 -21.64 8.46 21.04
C ALA A 127 -20.53 9.45 21.42
N GLY A 128 -19.35 8.95 21.83
CA GLY A 128 -18.20 9.79 22.21
C GLY A 128 -17.13 8.99 22.93
N THR A 129 -17.17 8.96 24.27
CA THR A 129 -16.38 8.01 25.06
C THR A 129 -17.04 6.65 25.02
N ILE A 130 -16.33 5.64 24.51
CA ILE A 130 -16.87 4.27 24.42
C ILE A 130 -16.84 3.66 25.82
N TRP A 131 -17.96 3.65 26.53
CA TRP A 131 -18.12 2.88 27.77
C TRP A 131 -18.63 1.47 27.46
N PHE A 132 -18.26 0.49 28.29
CA PHE A 132 -18.75 -0.87 28.18
C PHE A 132 -19.02 -1.48 29.56
N ALA A 133 -20.08 -2.30 29.65
CA ALA A 133 -20.42 -2.99 30.88
C ALA A 133 -19.45 -4.15 31.17
N GLN A 134 -18.90 -4.21 32.38
CA GLN A 134 -18.10 -5.34 32.86
C GLN A 134 -18.90 -6.31 33.72
N ALA A 135 -20.02 -5.86 34.30
CA ALA A 135 -20.91 -6.66 35.14
C ALA A 135 -22.34 -6.11 35.08
N HIS A 136 -23.31 -6.99 35.32
CA HIS A 136 -24.71 -6.64 35.46
C HIS A 136 -25.26 -7.13 36.81
N ARG A 137 -26.23 -6.39 37.32
CA ARG A 137 -27.07 -6.75 38.45
C ARG A 137 -28.51 -6.60 38.01
N ASP A 138 -29.28 -7.68 38.03
CA ASP A 138 -30.68 -7.71 37.54
C ASP A 138 -30.85 -7.15 36.12
N GLY A 139 -29.86 -7.38 35.24
CA GLY A 139 -29.86 -6.88 33.87
C GLY A 139 -29.44 -5.42 33.72
N VAL A 140 -29.21 -4.69 34.80
CA VAL A 140 -28.71 -3.31 34.80
C VAL A 140 -27.18 -3.30 34.93
N PRO A 141 -26.45 -2.45 34.18
CA PRO A 141 -25.00 -2.35 34.32
C PRO A 141 -24.59 -1.93 35.73
N ALA A 142 -23.88 -2.81 36.43
CA ALA A 142 -23.40 -2.61 37.80
C ALA A 142 -21.92 -2.15 37.83
N VAL A 143 -21.20 -2.41 36.74
CA VAL A 143 -19.82 -1.95 36.53
C VAL A 143 -19.66 -1.54 35.08
N VAL A 144 -19.19 -0.32 34.83
CA VAL A 144 -18.86 0.16 33.48
C VAL A 144 -17.43 0.67 33.43
N SER A 145 -16.76 0.48 32.31
CA SER A 145 -15.41 0.99 32.08
C SER A 145 -15.29 1.73 30.77
N ALA A 146 -14.43 2.76 30.72
CA ALA A 146 -14.16 3.51 29.50
C ALA A 146 -13.10 2.80 28.65
N GLY A 147 -13.35 2.69 27.35
CA GLY A 147 -12.40 2.20 26.35
C GLY A 147 -11.37 3.26 25.97
N GLY A 148 -10.12 2.85 25.80
CA GLY A 148 -9.02 3.72 25.34
C GLY A 148 -8.36 4.59 26.41
N ALA A 149 -8.82 4.56 27.67
CA ALA A 149 -8.17 5.19 28.82
C ALA A 149 -7.37 4.14 29.64
N PRO A 150 -6.29 4.53 30.35
CA PRO A 150 -5.40 3.58 31.03
C PRO A 150 -6.11 2.74 32.11
N PHE A 151 -7.05 3.33 32.85
CA PHE A 151 -8.00 2.60 33.72
C PHE A 151 -9.11 3.56 34.19
N ALA A 152 -10.35 3.39 33.74
CA ALA A 152 -11.48 4.20 34.20
C ALA A 152 -12.70 3.31 34.41
N THR A 153 -13.12 3.13 35.67
CA THR A 153 -14.19 2.18 36.04
C THR A 153 -15.15 2.75 37.07
N LEU A 154 -16.45 2.71 36.79
CA LEU A 154 -17.52 3.14 37.68
C LEU A 154 -18.31 1.91 38.18
N VAL A 155 -18.71 1.90 39.46
CA VAL A 155 -19.32 0.74 40.14
C VAL A 155 -20.51 1.11 41.02
N ASP A 156 -21.49 0.21 41.15
CA ASP A 156 -22.71 0.37 41.98
C ASP A 156 -22.58 -0.14 43.44
N HIS A 157 -21.37 -0.52 43.84
CA HIS A 157 -21.07 -1.18 45.12
C HIS A 157 -19.79 -0.62 45.73
N PRO A 158 -19.60 -0.71 47.06
CA PRO A 158 -18.44 -0.12 47.71
C PRO A 158 -17.16 -0.85 47.28
N LEU A 159 -16.15 -0.05 46.90
CA LEU A 159 -14.80 -0.58 46.58
C LEU A 159 -13.97 -0.88 47.83
N ALA A 160 -14.30 -0.29 48.98
CA ALA A 160 -13.64 -0.55 50.26
C ALA A 160 -14.66 -0.56 51.39
N THR A 161 -14.54 -1.55 52.27
CA THR A 161 -15.36 -1.73 53.48
C THR A 161 -14.46 -2.14 54.63
N ASP A 162 -15.01 -2.25 55.83
CA ASP A 162 -14.26 -2.79 56.99
C ASP A 162 -13.84 -4.25 56.79
N ALA A 163 -14.54 -5.00 55.92
CA ALA A 163 -14.22 -6.39 55.59
C ALA A 163 -13.07 -6.52 54.57
N GLY A 164 -12.71 -5.45 53.86
CA GLY A 164 -11.61 -5.47 52.89
C GLY A 164 -11.83 -4.59 51.66
N VAL A 165 -10.96 -4.80 50.66
CA VAL A 165 -10.90 -4.04 49.41
C VAL A 165 -11.35 -4.88 48.22
N HIS A 166 -12.09 -4.26 47.31
CA HIS A 166 -12.56 -4.91 46.09
C HIS A 166 -11.40 -5.16 45.11
N PRO A 167 -11.36 -6.29 44.36
CA PRO A 167 -10.26 -6.64 43.45
C PRO A 167 -9.98 -5.65 42.29
N LEU A 168 -10.87 -4.69 42.05
CA LEU A 168 -10.61 -3.57 41.13
C LEU A 168 -9.64 -2.54 41.70
N LEU A 169 -9.54 -2.37 43.02
CA LEU A 169 -8.66 -1.37 43.62
C LEU A 169 -7.16 -1.64 43.41
N PRO A 170 -6.66 -2.89 43.51
CA PRO A 170 -5.28 -3.19 43.11
C PRO A 170 -4.97 -2.84 41.64
N ALA A 171 -5.93 -3.04 40.73
CA ALA A 171 -5.77 -2.70 39.32
C ALA A 171 -5.73 -1.17 39.10
N PHE A 172 -6.62 -0.44 39.77
CA PHE A 172 -6.59 1.02 39.83
C PHE A 172 -5.25 1.56 40.37
N ALA A 173 -4.76 1.00 41.48
CA ALA A 173 -3.48 1.39 42.06
C ALA A 173 -2.28 1.07 41.15
N SER A 174 -2.35 -0.02 40.37
CA SER A 174 -1.34 -0.34 39.35
C SER A 174 -1.34 0.70 38.23
N ALA A 175 -2.51 1.04 37.69
CA ALA A 175 -2.64 2.06 36.66
C ALA A 175 -2.14 3.43 37.14
N ALA A 176 -2.40 3.79 38.40
CA ALA A 176 -1.90 5.02 39.01
C ALA A 176 -0.36 5.02 39.14
N ARG A 177 0.26 3.87 39.45
CA ARG A 177 1.73 3.73 39.45
C ARG A 177 2.33 3.94 38.06
N GLU A 178 1.71 3.36 37.04
CA GLU A 178 2.13 3.51 35.65
C GLU A 178 2.00 4.96 35.18
N HIS A 179 0.89 5.62 35.51
CA HIS A 179 0.69 7.04 35.23
C HIS A 179 1.75 7.91 35.94
N ALA A 180 2.00 7.67 37.22
CA ALA A 180 3.01 8.39 37.99
C ALA A 180 4.43 8.23 37.42
N ALA A 181 4.78 7.02 36.95
CA ALA A 181 6.06 6.75 36.31
C ALA A 181 6.21 7.55 35.00
N GLY A 182 5.17 7.54 34.14
CA GLY A 182 5.17 8.31 32.90
C GLY A 182 5.28 9.83 33.11
N ARG A 183 4.69 10.35 34.20
CA ARG A 183 4.81 11.76 34.58
C ARG A 183 6.24 12.13 35.01
N GLN A 184 6.96 11.23 35.69
CA GLN A 184 8.34 11.49 36.14
C GLN A 184 9.36 11.52 34.99
N ASP A 185 9.12 10.77 33.92
CA ASP A 185 9.98 10.75 32.74
C ASP A 185 9.83 11.99 31.84
N THR A 186 8.87 12.88 32.14
CA THR A 186 8.60 14.09 31.35
C THR A 186 8.57 15.35 32.24
N PRO A 187 9.71 16.02 32.48
CA PRO A 187 9.69 17.35 33.09
C PRO A 187 8.94 18.30 32.17
N TRP A 188 7.89 18.96 32.67
CA TRP A 188 7.13 19.99 31.99
C TRP A 188 8.00 21.24 31.81
N THR A 189 8.98 21.15 30.92
CA THR A 189 9.63 22.32 30.33
C THR A 189 8.74 22.76 29.18
N SER A 190 8.52 24.07 29.05
CA SER A 190 7.99 24.69 27.83
C SER A 190 8.97 24.41 26.69
N GLY A 191 8.88 23.20 26.13
CA GLY A 191 9.68 22.78 25.00
C GLY A 191 9.26 23.53 23.73
N PRO A 192 10.16 23.66 22.74
CA PRO A 192 9.80 24.21 21.44
C PRO A 192 8.59 23.45 20.89
N PRO A 193 7.73 24.08 20.06
CA PRO A 193 6.44 23.51 19.66
C PRO A 193 6.64 22.06 19.25
N VAL A 194 6.00 21.16 19.99
CA VAL A 194 5.99 19.74 19.69
C VAL A 194 5.39 19.64 18.29
N ARG A 195 6.27 19.50 17.30
CA ARG A 195 5.86 19.00 16.00
C ARG A 195 5.33 17.61 16.32
N HIS A 196 4.01 17.46 16.37
CA HIS A 196 3.37 16.18 16.28
C HIS A 196 3.93 15.51 15.04
N ARG A 197 4.99 14.71 15.21
CA ARG A 197 5.32 13.67 14.25
C ARG A 197 4.19 12.69 14.44
N SER A 198 3.12 12.85 13.67
CA SER A 198 2.08 11.84 13.58
C SER A 198 2.80 10.50 13.41
N SER A 199 2.41 9.48 14.17
CA SER A 199 2.85 8.10 13.93
C SER A 199 2.44 7.61 12.53
N PHE A 200 1.62 8.38 11.81
CA PHE A 200 1.36 8.31 10.36
C PHE A 200 2.40 9.04 9.51
N ALA A 201 3.67 9.09 9.93
CA ALA A 201 4.71 9.40 8.97
C ALA A 201 4.60 8.36 7.86
N ALA A 202 4.40 8.82 6.62
CA ALA A 202 4.32 7.94 5.46
C ALA A 202 5.48 6.94 5.55
N LEU A 203 5.20 5.64 5.40
CA LEU A 203 6.27 4.65 5.39
C LEU A 203 7.29 5.11 4.35
N PRO A 204 8.60 4.90 4.51
CA PRO A 204 9.55 5.40 3.51
C PRO A 204 9.31 4.88 2.08
N ASP A 205 8.51 3.83 1.92
CA ASP A 205 8.05 3.30 0.64
C ASP A 205 6.84 4.06 0.03
N ASP A 206 6.23 4.97 0.79
CA ASP A 206 5.20 5.94 0.40
C ASP A 206 5.81 7.27 -0.09
N GLU A 207 7.12 7.45 0.03
CA GLU A 207 7.80 8.59 -0.58
C GLU A 207 7.68 8.55 -2.10
N SER A 208 7.35 9.70 -2.68
CA SER A 208 7.27 9.92 -4.11
C SER A 208 8.63 9.65 -4.76
N ARG A 209 8.70 8.68 -5.68
CA ARG A 209 9.95 8.22 -6.28
C ARG A 209 9.83 8.13 -7.78
N SER A 210 10.94 8.40 -8.47
CA SER A 210 11.00 8.23 -9.91
C SER A 210 10.74 6.77 -10.30
N TYR A 211 10.30 6.57 -11.54
CA TYR A 211 9.99 5.25 -12.04
C TYR A 211 11.18 4.26 -11.95
N VAL A 212 12.40 4.70 -12.26
CA VAL A 212 13.63 3.86 -12.16
C VAL A 212 13.96 3.40 -10.74
N HIS A 213 13.35 4.01 -9.72
CA HIS A 213 13.60 3.69 -8.30
C HIS A 213 12.45 2.97 -7.61
N GLN A 214 11.43 2.55 -8.35
CA GLN A 214 10.30 1.82 -7.77
C GLN A 214 10.73 0.49 -7.13
N MET A 215 11.81 -0.16 -7.60
CA MET A 215 12.34 -1.40 -7.00
C MET A 215 13.33 -1.18 -5.84
N ARG A 216 13.67 0.06 -5.51
CA ARG A 216 14.64 0.40 -4.45
C ARG A 216 13.97 0.65 -3.09
N THR A 217 13.36 -0.35 -2.45
CA THR A 217 12.62 -0.19 -1.16
C THR A 217 13.49 0.19 0.05
N ARG A 218 12.88 0.57 1.19
CA ARG A 218 13.58 0.72 2.48
C ARG A 218 14.38 -0.54 2.87
N GLY A 219 13.80 -1.72 2.63
CA GLY A 219 14.44 -3.02 2.86
C GLY A 219 15.38 -3.47 1.75
N TYR A 220 15.86 -2.56 0.90
CA TYR A 220 16.72 -2.89 -0.23
C TYR A 220 17.96 -3.70 0.21
N ARG A 221 18.20 -4.80 -0.51
CA ARG A 221 19.42 -5.60 -0.42
C ARG A 221 20.00 -5.69 -1.82
N TRP A 222 21.33 -5.57 -1.94
CA TRP A 222 22.02 -5.56 -3.23
C TRP A 222 21.79 -6.81 -4.07
N TRP A 223 21.52 -7.96 -3.44
CA TRP A 223 21.26 -9.23 -4.11
C TRP A 223 19.83 -9.38 -4.63
N ARG A 224 18.87 -8.55 -4.18
CA ARG A 224 17.46 -8.69 -4.58
C ARG A 224 17.20 -8.52 -6.07
N PRO A 225 17.80 -7.55 -6.78
CA PRO A 225 17.62 -7.47 -8.22
C PRO A 225 18.24 -8.68 -8.95
N LEU A 226 19.30 -9.31 -8.42
CA LEU A 226 19.83 -10.58 -8.95
C LEU A 226 18.84 -11.73 -8.73
N LEU A 227 18.25 -11.83 -7.53
CA LEU A 227 17.20 -12.82 -7.26
C LEU A 227 15.99 -12.61 -8.17
N ALA A 228 15.54 -11.36 -8.35
CA ALA A 228 14.43 -11.03 -9.24
C ALA A 228 14.75 -11.43 -10.68
N MET A 229 15.95 -11.13 -11.17
CA MET A 229 16.43 -11.56 -12.49
C MET A 229 16.41 -13.09 -12.61
N ALA A 230 16.98 -13.81 -11.65
CA ALA A 230 17.04 -15.27 -11.66
C ALA A 230 15.64 -15.91 -11.64
N LEU A 231 14.73 -15.41 -10.81
CA LEU A 231 13.34 -15.88 -10.76
C LEU A 231 12.60 -15.58 -12.06
N GLY A 232 12.76 -14.38 -12.62
CA GLY A 232 12.15 -14.01 -13.90
C GLY A 232 12.64 -14.88 -15.04
N ILE A 233 13.96 -15.07 -15.17
CA ILE A 233 14.56 -15.96 -16.17
C ILE A 233 14.09 -17.40 -15.99
N GLY A 234 14.05 -17.91 -14.74
CA GLY A 234 13.61 -19.27 -14.46
C GLY A 234 12.15 -19.51 -14.85
N VAL A 235 11.25 -18.56 -14.51
CA VAL A 235 9.83 -18.63 -14.92
C VAL A 235 9.69 -18.56 -16.43
N PHE A 236 10.40 -17.63 -17.07
CA PHE A 236 10.36 -17.47 -18.53
C PHE A 236 10.85 -18.73 -19.25
N ILE A 237 11.98 -19.32 -18.85
CA ILE A 237 12.49 -20.57 -19.44
C ILE A 237 11.49 -21.71 -19.27
N PHE A 238 10.86 -21.82 -18.10
CA PHE A 238 9.82 -22.83 -17.86
C PHE A 238 8.61 -22.64 -18.79
N GLU A 239 8.12 -21.41 -18.92
CA GLU A 239 7.01 -21.08 -19.81
C GLU A 239 7.36 -21.31 -21.28
N MET A 240 8.57 -20.94 -21.70
CA MET A 240 9.09 -21.22 -23.04
C MET A 240 9.13 -22.71 -23.33
N LEU A 241 9.62 -23.54 -22.40
CA LEU A 241 9.62 -25.00 -22.57
C LEU A 241 8.21 -25.55 -22.77
N VAL A 242 7.24 -25.10 -21.96
CA VAL A 242 5.84 -25.51 -22.08
C VAL A 242 5.24 -25.09 -23.43
N LEU A 243 5.50 -23.85 -23.87
CA LEU A 243 5.01 -23.33 -25.14
C LEU A 243 5.68 -24.00 -26.34
N THR A 244 6.97 -24.33 -26.26
CA THR A 244 7.68 -25.11 -27.30
C THR A 244 7.08 -26.51 -27.42
N ILE A 245 6.80 -27.19 -26.31
CA ILE A 245 6.13 -28.50 -26.34
C ILE A 245 4.73 -28.36 -26.96
N ALA A 246 3.95 -27.35 -26.58
CA ALA A 246 2.64 -27.10 -27.15
C ALA A 246 2.72 -26.83 -28.67
N TRP A 247 3.73 -26.08 -29.11
CA TRP A 247 3.96 -25.83 -30.53
C TRP A 247 4.26 -27.11 -31.30
N MET A 248 5.16 -27.96 -30.78
CA MET A 248 5.44 -29.27 -31.36
C MET A 248 4.21 -30.17 -31.42
N VAL A 249 3.26 -30.03 -30.48
CA VAL A 249 1.99 -30.76 -30.51
C VAL A 249 1.07 -30.26 -31.62
N LEU A 250 0.95 -28.94 -31.77
CA LEU A 250 0.05 -28.27 -32.71
C LEU A 250 0.58 -28.30 -34.15
N ASP A 251 1.90 -28.30 -34.33
CA ASP A 251 2.56 -28.33 -35.62
C ASP A 251 3.60 -29.47 -35.66
N PRO A 252 3.28 -30.60 -36.30
CA PRO A 252 4.19 -31.73 -36.43
C PRO A 252 5.51 -31.42 -37.13
N ALA A 253 5.57 -30.39 -37.99
CA ALA A 253 6.80 -30.01 -38.67
C ALA A 253 7.89 -29.59 -37.69
N MET A 254 7.50 -29.04 -36.53
CA MET A 254 8.42 -28.61 -35.47
C MET A 254 9.11 -29.78 -34.74
N ARG A 255 8.78 -31.03 -35.07
CA ARG A 255 9.46 -32.22 -34.54
C ARG A 255 10.63 -32.69 -35.42
N ASP A 256 10.82 -32.11 -36.60
CA ASP A 256 11.94 -32.46 -37.47
C ASP A 256 13.27 -31.97 -36.86
N PRO A 257 14.21 -32.88 -36.52
CA PRO A 257 15.50 -32.50 -35.94
C PRO A 257 16.40 -31.72 -36.91
N ASN A 258 16.09 -31.68 -38.20
CA ASN A 258 16.85 -30.94 -39.21
C ASN A 258 16.29 -29.54 -39.48
N LEU A 259 15.11 -29.20 -38.95
CA LEU A 259 14.51 -27.88 -39.15
C LEU A 259 15.37 -26.80 -38.48
N THR A 260 15.83 -25.83 -39.27
CA THR A 260 16.58 -24.69 -38.77
C THR A 260 15.66 -23.51 -38.46
N VAL A 261 16.11 -22.60 -37.58
CA VAL A 261 15.31 -21.43 -37.16
C VAL A 261 14.97 -20.52 -38.35
N SER A 262 15.86 -20.42 -39.33
CA SER A 262 15.66 -19.60 -40.55
C SER A 262 14.64 -20.20 -41.51
N GLU A 263 14.32 -21.49 -41.40
CA GLU A 263 13.31 -22.18 -42.22
C GLU A 263 11.90 -22.09 -41.63
N ILE A 264 11.75 -21.53 -40.41
CA ILE A 264 10.45 -21.38 -39.76
C ILE A 264 9.64 -20.29 -40.47
N ASP A 265 8.49 -20.68 -41.01
CA ASP A 265 7.54 -19.75 -41.62
C ASP A 265 6.80 -18.92 -40.56
N LEU A 266 7.21 -17.65 -40.42
CA LEU A 266 6.62 -16.69 -39.49
C LEU A 266 5.25 -16.16 -39.97
N THR A 267 4.87 -16.47 -41.20
CA THR A 267 3.57 -16.12 -41.78
C THR A 267 2.50 -17.20 -41.57
N ALA A 268 2.89 -18.36 -41.03
CA ALA A 268 1.94 -19.39 -40.63
C ALA A 268 1.18 -18.98 -39.34
N PRO A 269 -0.17 -19.11 -39.29
CA PRO A 269 -0.96 -18.67 -38.13
C PRO A 269 -0.55 -19.30 -36.80
N VAL A 270 -0.25 -20.60 -36.77
CA VAL A 270 0.17 -21.31 -35.54
C VAL A 270 1.52 -20.78 -35.06
N THR A 271 2.48 -20.64 -35.96
CA THR A 271 3.81 -20.06 -35.67
C THR A 271 3.69 -18.66 -35.10
N MET A 272 2.93 -17.78 -35.76
CA MET A 272 2.76 -16.39 -35.30
C MET A 272 2.07 -16.32 -33.94
N LEU A 273 1.05 -17.16 -33.70
CA LEU A 273 0.35 -17.23 -32.42
C LEU A 273 1.31 -17.67 -31.31
N VAL A 274 2.02 -18.79 -31.51
CA VAL A 274 2.97 -19.31 -30.52
C VAL A 274 4.09 -18.31 -30.26
N GLY A 275 4.66 -17.71 -31.30
CA GLY A 275 5.71 -16.69 -31.17
C GLY A 275 5.27 -15.49 -30.34
N ASN A 276 4.06 -14.99 -30.57
CA ASN A 276 3.49 -13.92 -29.75
C ASN A 276 3.24 -14.39 -28.31
N LEU A 277 2.74 -15.60 -28.09
CA LEU A 277 2.52 -16.15 -26.74
C LEU A 277 3.84 -16.32 -25.97
N MET A 278 4.91 -16.74 -26.64
CA MET A 278 6.25 -16.83 -26.08
C MET A 278 6.74 -15.47 -25.58
N LEU A 279 6.53 -14.41 -26.35
CA LEU A 279 6.88 -13.05 -25.89
C LEU A 279 5.93 -12.55 -24.80
N ILE A 280 4.63 -12.87 -24.87
CA ILE A 280 3.64 -12.55 -23.81
C ILE A 280 4.01 -13.19 -22.47
N ALA A 281 4.69 -14.34 -22.47
CA ALA A 281 5.18 -15.00 -21.26
C ALA A 281 6.18 -14.13 -20.45
N LEU A 282 6.76 -13.09 -21.04
CA LEU A 282 7.53 -12.09 -20.28
C LEU A 282 6.70 -11.38 -19.20
N ILE A 283 5.37 -11.28 -19.35
CA ILE A 283 4.48 -10.68 -18.35
C ILE A 283 4.54 -11.47 -17.02
N PRO A 284 4.08 -12.73 -16.94
CA PRO A 284 4.12 -13.49 -15.69
C PRO A 284 5.53 -13.59 -15.11
N ALA A 285 6.56 -13.80 -15.94
CA ALA A 285 7.96 -13.78 -15.51
C ALA A 285 8.34 -12.47 -14.78
N ALA A 286 8.03 -11.31 -15.35
CA ALA A 286 8.30 -10.02 -14.73
C ALA A 286 7.49 -9.77 -13.46
N LEU A 287 6.21 -10.19 -13.45
CA LEU A 287 5.34 -10.09 -12.28
C LEU A 287 5.89 -10.91 -11.11
N VAL A 288 6.35 -12.13 -11.35
CA VAL A 288 6.98 -13.01 -10.34
C VAL A 288 8.30 -12.41 -9.86
N ALA A 289 9.17 -11.99 -10.77
CA ALA A 289 10.43 -11.31 -10.45
C ALA A 289 10.22 -10.13 -9.50
N THR A 290 9.20 -9.32 -9.76
CA THR A 290 8.84 -8.16 -8.93
C THR A 290 8.28 -8.56 -7.58
N ARG A 291 7.31 -9.49 -7.57
CA ARG A 291 6.60 -9.85 -6.34
C ARG A 291 7.47 -10.64 -5.38
N LEU A 292 8.26 -11.57 -5.89
CA LEU A 292 9.05 -12.52 -5.10
C LEU A 292 10.52 -12.11 -4.98
N GLY A 293 11.12 -11.54 -6.03
CA GLY A 293 12.52 -11.11 -5.99
C GLY A 293 12.71 -9.74 -5.32
N HIS A 294 11.92 -8.75 -5.74
CA HIS A 294 12.01 -7.39 -5.16
C HIS A 294 11.18 -7.21 -3.88
N TRP A 295 10.22 -8.09 -3.61
CA TRP A 295 9.16 -7.92 -2.60
C TRP A 295 8.40 -6.61 -2.79
N ARG A 296 7.95 -6.38 -4.03
CA ARG A 296 7.18 -5.19 -4.39
C ARG A 296 5.78 -5.54 -4.92
N PRO A 297 4.78 -4.66 -4.70
CA PRO A 297 3.50 -4.80 -5.39
C PRO A 297 3.70 -4.79 -6.89
N MET A 298 3.11 -5.77 -7.57
CA MET A 298 3.23 -5.96 -9.03
C MET A 298 2.90 -4.71 -9.83
N GLY A 299 1.90 -3.94 -9.40
CA GLY A 299 1.48 -2.70 -10.06
C GLY A 299 2.59 -1.65 -10.20
N LYS A 300 3.64 -1.69 -9.36
CA LYS A 300 4.78 -0.78 -9.45
C LYS A 300 5.67 -1.03 -10.67
N LEU A 301 5.52 -2.17 -11.34
CA LEU A 301 6.04 -2.37 -12.70
C LEU A 301 5.36 -1.47 -13.72
N LEU A 302 4.07 -1.19 -13.55
CA LEU A 302 3.26 -0.55 -14.59
C LEU A 302 3.40 0.98 -14.52
N SER A 303 3.38 1.54 -13.31
CA SER A 303 3.58 2.97 -13.10
C SER A 303 3.95 3.30 -11.64
N VAL A 304 4.38 4.54 -11.41
CA VAL A 304 4.59 5.10 -10.07
C VAL A 304 3.31 5.08 -9.24
N THR A 305 2.13 5.13 -9.88
CA THR A 305 0.82 5.04 -9.23
C THR A 305 0.37 3.60 -8.95
N GLY A 306 1.11 2.60 -9.43
CA GLY A 306 0.78 1.18 -9.22
C GLY A 306 -0.28 0.62 -10.17
N ARG A 307 -0.70 1.36 -11.20
CA ARG A 307 -1.78 0.98 -12.13
C ARG A 307 -1.60 1.60 -13.51
N ILE A 308 -2.26 1.04 -14.51
CA ILE A 308 -2.37 1.66 -15.84
C ILE A 308 -3.32 2.85 -15.79
N ARG A 309 -2.87 3.99 -16.32
CA ARG A 309 -3.68 5.19 -16.45
C ARG A 309 -4.43 5.16 -17.79
N TRP A 310 -5.54 4.42 -17.83
CA TRP A 310 -6.32 4.16 -19.06
C TRP A 310 -6.69 5.41 -19.86
N ARG A 311 -7.05 6.51 -19.19
CA ARG A 311 -7.35 7.79 -19.88
C ARG A 311 -6.14 8.35 -20.61
N TRP A 312 -4.94 8.24 -20.03
CA TRP A 312 -3.70 8.63 -20.66
C TRP A 312 -3.33 7.68 -21.79
N MET A 313 -3.40 6.37 -21.54
CA MET A 313 -3.12 5.35 -22.54
C MET A 313 -4.01 5.52 -23.78
N GLY A 314 -5.33 5.66 -23.64
CA GLY A 314 -6.23 5.87 -24.78
C GLY A 314 -5.93 7.15 -25.58
N ARG A 315 -5.60 8.26 -24.89
CA ARG A 315 -5.16 9.50 -25.56
C ARG A 315 -3.84 9.32 -26.30
N ALA A 316 -2.88 8.63 -25.70
CA ALA A 316 -1.61 8.32 -26.34
C ALA A 316 -1.83 7.40 -27.55
N SER A 317 -2.69 6.36 -27.42
CA SER A 317 -3.05 5.43 -28.50
C SER A 317 -3.65 6.16 -29.69
N LEU A 318 -4.61 7.06 -29.47
CA LEU A 318 -5.24 7.80 -30.55
C LEU A 318 -4.23 8.64 -31.32
N VAL A 319 -3.41 9.43 -30.62
CA VAL A 319 -2.46 10.33 -31.29
C VAL A 319 -1.32 9.56 -31.95
N THR A 320 -0.82 8.51 -31.31
CA THR A 320 0.22 7.66 -31.89
C THR A 320 -0.32 6.89 -33.07
N GLY A 321 -1.50 6.28 -32.97
CA GLY A 321 -2.15 5.57 -34.06
C GLY A 321 -2.32 6.43 -35.32
N VAL A 322 -2.76 7.68 -35.15
CA VAL A 322 -2.92 8.60 -36.29
C VAL A 322 -1.57 9.04 -36.86
N ILE A 323 -0.66 9.55 -36.04
CA ILE A 323 0.58 10.17 -36.53
C ILE A 323 1.59 9.11 -36.97
N TRP A 324 1.83 8.11 -36.12
CA TRP A 324 2.77 7.02 -36.41
C TRP A 324 2.25 6.10 -37.51
N GLY A 325 0.94 5.81 -37.50
CA GLY A 325 0.32 5.04 -38.56
C GLY A 325 0.42 5.74 -39.92
N ALA A 326 0.15 7.05 -39.97
CA ALA A 326 0.33 7.84 -41.20
C ALA A 326 1.81 7.87 -41.64
N TYR A 327 2.75 7.98 -40.71
CA TYR A 327 4.19 7.91 -41.02
C TYR A 327 4.56 6.58 -41.69
N ILE A 328 4.15 5.44 -41.13
CA ILE A 328 4.46 4.11 -41.71
C ILE A 328 3.82 3.95 -43.09
N VAL A 329 2.52 4.27 -43.20
CA VAL A 329 1.79 4.13 -44.48
C VAL A 329 2.36 5.07 -45.55
N LEU A 330 2.68 6.31 -45.19
CA LEU A 330 3.28 7.25 -46.12
C LEU A 330 4.69 6.84 -46.51
N GLY A 331 5.49 6.30 -45.58
CA GLY A 331 6.81 5.75 -45.86
C GLY A 331 6.73 4.65 -46.93
N TRP A 332 5.85 3.68 -46.73
CA TRP A 332 5.60 2.61 -47.69
C TRP A 332 5.17 3.14 -49.08
N LEU A 333 4.29 4.16 -49.13
CA LEU A 333 3.88 4.78 -50.39
C LEU A 333 5.01 5.53 -51.09
N LEU A 334 5.83 6.27 -50.35
CA LEU A 334 6.92 7.09 -50.89
C LEU A 334 8.10 6.24 -51.38
N GLU A 335 8.31 5.08 -50.79
CA GLU A 335 9.29 4.09 -51.22
C GLU A 335 8.83 3.29 -52.46
N GLY A 336 7.63 3.58 -52.98
CA GLY A 336 7.07 2.89 -54.14
C GLY A 336 6.58 1.48 -53.81
N GLY A 337 6.06 1.28 -52.60
CA GLY A 337 5.57 -0.02 -52.13
C GLY A 337 4.58 -0.66 -53.11
N GLU A 338 4.88 -1.90 -53.48
CA GLU A 338 4.06 -2.68 -54.42
C GLU A 338 3.15 -3.64 -53.65
N VAL A 339 1.94 -3.84 -54.17
CA VAL A 339 1.01 -4.83 -53.62
C VAL A 339 1.42 -6.20 -54.16
N GLY A 340 1.99 -7.02 -53.29
CA GLY A 340 2.35 -8.41 -53.58
C GLY A 340 1.26 -9.40 -53.17
N ASP A 341 1.63 -10.68 -53.20
CA ASP A 341 0.75 -11.76 -52.76
C ASP A 341 0.56 -11.72 -51.23
N ARG A 342 -0.71 -11.83 -50.82
CA ARG A 342 -1.05 -11.96 -49.40
C ARG A 342 -0.70 -13.37 -48.91
N PRO A 343 -0.33 -13.52 -47.62
CA PRO A 343 -0.24 -14.83 -47.00
C PRO A 343 -1.55 -15.62 -47.16
N GLU A 344 -1.46 -16.94 -47.37
CA GLU A 344 -2.60 -17.81 -47.62
C GLU A 344 -3.72 -17.66 -46.57
N HIS A 345 -3.33 -17.47 -45.31
CA HIS A 345 -4.24 -17.38 -44.17
C HIS A 345 -4.32 -15.97 -43.55
N TRP A 346 -4.15 -14.93 -44.37
CA TRP A 346 -4.13 -13.54 -43.92
C TRP A 346 -5.29 -13.10 -43.01
N PRO A 347 -6.55 -13.59 -43.13
CA PRO A 347 -7.61 -13.17 -42.19
C PRO A 347 -7.32 -13.62 -40.76
N TRP A 348 -6.78 -14.83 -40.58
CA TRP A 348 -6.37 -15.32 -39.26
C TRP A 348 -5.18 -14.57 -38.71
N LEU A 349 -4.24 -14.18 -39.58
CA LEU A 349 -3.11 -13.36 -39.18
C LEU A 349 -3.58 -12.01 -38.61
N ILE A 350 -4.52 -11.33 -39.27
CA ILE A 350 -5.11 -10.10 -38.73
C ILE A 350 -5.72 -10.31 -37.34
N VAL A 351 -6.50 -11.39 -37.16
CA VAL A 351 -7.12 -11.70 -35.87
C VAL A 351 -6.05 -11.92 -34.79
N ILE A 352 -5.03 -12.71 -35.09
CA ILE A 352 -3.93 -12.98 -34.16
C ILE A 352 -3.17 -11.69 -33.84
N THR A 353 -2.82 -10.88 -34.85
CA THR A 353 -2.12 -9.60 -34.67
C THR A 353 -2.89 -8.66 -33.75
N VAL A 354 -4.18 -8.44 -34.02
CA VAL A 354 -5.01 -7.54 -33.21
C VAL A 354 -5.14 -8.01 -31.75
N LEU A 355 -5.23 -9.33 -31.53
CA LEU A 355 -5.43 -9.89 -30.20
C LEU A 355 -4.14 -10.05 -29.38
N THR A 356 -3.01 -10.35 -30.04
CA THR A 356 -1.79 -10.79 -29.35
C THR A 356 -0.62 -9.82 -29.50
N THR A 357 -0.46 -9.11 -30.61
CA THR A 357 0.66 -8.17 -30.78
C THR A 357 0.66 -7.02 -29.77
N PRO A 358 -0.50 -6.43 -29.37
CA PRO A 358 -0.51 -5.45 -28.28
C PRO A 358 -0.02 -6.02 -26.94
N LEU A 359 -0.35 -7.28 -26.65
CA LEU A 359 0.08 -7.95 -25.42
C LEU A 359 1.57 -8.30 -25.51
N GLN A 360 2.05 -8.73 -26.68
CA GLN A 360 3.45 -9.02 -26.97
C GLN A 360 4.31 -7.76 -26.77
N ALA A 361 3.96 -6.64 -27.41
CA ALA A 361 4.66 -5.37 -27.23
C ALA A 361 4.60 -4.89 -25.77
N ALA A 362 3.46 -5.05 -25.09
CA ALA A 362 3.36 -4.73 -23.66
C ALA A 362 4.28 -5.59 -22.79
N ALA A 363 4.42 -6.88 -23.11
CA ALA A 363 5.26 -7.83 -22.39
C ALA A 363 6.74 -7.45 -22.48
N GLU A 364 7.21 -7.08 -23.67
CA GLU A 364 8.58 -6.60 -23.87
C GLU A 364 8.83 -5.31 -23.10
N GLU A 365 7.92 -4.34 -23.17
CA GLU A 365 8.06 -3.10 -22.38
C GLU A 365 8.04 -3.37 -20.87
N ILE A 366 7.21 -4.30 -20.40
CA ILE A 366 7.20 -4.74 -19.01
C ILE A 366 8.55 -5.39 -18.62
N ALA A 367 9.14 -6.23 -19.47
CA ALA A 367 10.42 -6.87 -19.18
C ALA A 367 11.59 -5.89 -19.20
N PHE A 368 11.73 -5.12 -20.27
CA PHE A 368 12.87 -4.23 -20.48
C PHE A 368 12.75 -2.92 -19.69
N ARG A 369 11.59 -2.25 -19.72
CA ARG A 369 11.40 -0.93 -19.08
C ARG A 369 10.83 -1.10 -17.68
N GLY A 370 10.01 -2.12 -17.43
CA GLY A 370 9.55 -2.46 -16.09
C GLY A 370 10.61 -3.18 -15.27
N GLY A 371 11.01 -4.38 -15.70
CA GLY A 371 11.91 -5.27 -14.97
C GLY A 371 13.36 -4.80 -14.97
N LEU A 372 14.01 -4.80 -16.14
CA LEU A 372 15.44 -4.53 -16.27
C LEU A 372 15.79 -3.09 -15.85
N LEU A 373 15.11 -2.08 -16.41
CA LEU A 373 15.39 -0.68 -16.10
C LEU A 373 15.23 -0.36 -14.60
N GLN A 374 14.17 -0.85 -13.95
CA GLN A 374 13.97 -0.62 -12.52
C GLN A 374 14.87 -1.50 -11.65
N GLY A 375 15.16 -2.73 -12.08
CA GLY A 375 16.09 -3.65 -11.42
C GLY A 375 17.51 -3.07 -11.36
N VAL A 376 18.00 -2.55 -12.49
CA VAL A 376 19.27 -1.81 -12.58
C VAL A 376 19.22 -0.53 -11.75
N GLY A 377 18.12 0.22 -11.87
CA GLY A 377 17.91 1.44 -11.09
C GLY A 377 17.89 1.20 -9.58
N ALA A 378 17.56 0.00 -9.12
CA ALA A 378 17.63 -0.36 -7.71
C ALA A 378 19.06 -0.30 -7.14
N TRP A 379 20.10 -0.61 -7.93
CA TRP A 379 21.50 -0.50 -7.51
C TRP A 379 22.01 0.94 -7.45
N ILE A 380 21.49 1.83 -8.29
CA ILE A 380 22.06 3.15 -8.53
C ILE A 380 21.24 4.25 -7.82
N LYS A 381 21.83 4.92 -6.84
CA LYS A 381 21.13 5.95 -6.04
C LYS A 381 20.73 7.21 -6.84
N ARG A 382 21.54 7.62 -7.84
CA ARG A 382 21.31 8.85 -8.61
C ARG A 382 20.31 8.57 -9.75
N PRO A 383 19.12 9.22 -9.80
CA PRO A 383 18.06 8.88 -10.77
C PRO A 383 18.48 9.00 -12.24
N VAL A 384 19.24 10.04 -12.59
CA VAL A 384 19.70 10.25 -13.97
C VAL A 384 20.74 9.21 -14.36
N VAL A 385 21.65 8.84 -13.45
CA VAL A 385 22.64 7.79 -13.71
C VAL A 385 21.95 6.43 -13.85
N ALA A 386 20.96 6.14 -12.99
CA ALA A 386 20.14 4.95 -13.08
C ALA A 386 19.41 4.85 -14.43
N LEU A 387 18.82 5.96 -14.88
CA LEU A 387 18.20 6.05 -16.20
C LEU A 387 19.20 5.77 -17.32
N VAL A 388 20.35 6.46 -17.35
CA VAL A 388 21.33 6.32 -18.42
C VAL A 388 21.85 4.89 -18.49
N VAL A 389 22.32 4.33 -17.37
CA VAL A 389 22.86 2.97 -17.33
C VAL A 389 21.77 1.95 -17.70
N GLY A 390 20.58 2.07 -17.12
CA GLY A 390 19.46 1.18 -17.43
C GLY A 390 19.00 1.30 -18.88
N THR A 391 19.05 2.50 -19.47
CA THR A 391 18.69 2.72 -20.87
C THR A 391 19.72 2.09 -21.81
N VAL A 392 21.01 2.22 -21.52
CA VAL A 392 22.08 1.57 -22.29
C VAL A 392 21.91 0.04 -22.25
N LEU A 393 21.75 -0.54 -21.06
CA LEU A 393 21.54 -1.99 -20.92
C LEU A 393 20.25 -2.45 -21.59
N SER A 394 19.14 -1.75 -21.37
CA SER A 394 17.86 -2.06 -22.01
C SER A 394 17.94 -1.96 -23.53
N THR A 395 18.69 -1.00 -24.07
CA THR A 395 18.85 -0.83 -25.51
C THR A 395 19.71 -1.95 -26.09
N VAL A 396 20.86 -2.23 -25.47
CA VAL A 396 21.77 -3.30 -25.91
C VAL A 396 21.06 -4.65 -25.89
N PHE A 397 20.44 -5.04 -24.78
CA PHE A 397 19.77 -6.35 -24.70
C PHE A 397 18.55 -6.44 -25.61
N PHE A 398 17.77 -5.37 -25.75
CA PHE A 398 16.62 -5.35 -26.66
C PHE A 398 17.07 -5.51 -28.12
N SER A 399 18.04 -4.72 -28.57
CA SER A 399 18.55 -4.79 -29.94
C SER A 399 19.20 -6.15 -30.24
N LEU A 400 20.01 -6.69 -29.31
CA LEU A 400 20.63 -8.01 -29.49
C LEU A 400 19.59 -9.14 -29.56
N ALA A 401 18.48 -9.03 -28.82
CA ALA A 401 17.40 -10.02 -28.86
C ALA A 401 16.70 -10.12 -30.23
N HIS A 402 16.86 -9.11 -31.10
CA HIS A 402 16.31 -9.11 -32.46
C HIS A 402 17.25 -9.78 -33.50
N GLY A 403 18.47 -10.15 -33.13
CA GLY A 403 19.38 -10.96 -33.96
C GLY A 403 20.15 -10.22 -35.06
N SER A 404 19.65 -9.11 -35.60
CA SER A 404 20.39 -8.32 -36.61
C SER A 404 21.50 -7.46 -35.96
N LEU A 405 22.70 -7.51 -36.55
CA LEU A 405 23.83 -6.64 -36.21
C LEU A 405 24.04 -5.50 -37.22
N ASP A 406 23.12 -5.33 -38.17
CA ASP A 406 23.19 -4.23 -39.14
C ASP A 406 23.11 -2.86 -38.40
N PRO A 407 24.04 -1.92 -38.65
CA PRO A 407 24.10 -0.66 -37.91
C PRO A 407 22.81 0.17 -38.00
N TRP A 408 22.09 0.11 -39.12
CA TRP A 408 20.89 0.92 -39.36
C TRP A 408 19.65 0.28 -38.74
N VAL A 409 19.56 -1.05 -38.74
CA VAL A 409 18.56 -1.79 -37.96
C VAL A 409 18.78 -1.55 -36.47
N LEU A 410 20.02 -1.65 -35.99
CA LEU A 410 20.39 -1.37 -34.60
C LEU A 410 20.07 0.08 -34.20
N MET A 411 20.25 1.05 -35.10
CA MET A 411 19.89 2.44 -34.85
C MET A 411 18.38 2.63 -34.72
N GLN A 412 17.57 1.96 -35.55
CA GLN A 412 16.11 2.01 -35.45
C GLN A 412 15.62 1.39 -34.12
N LEU A 413 16.03 0.15 -33.84
CA LEU A 413 15.71 -0.54 -32.58
C LEU A 413 16.20 0.26 -31.36
N GLY A 414 17.42 0.80 -31.45
CA GLY A 414 18.05 1.56 -30.39
C GLY A 414 17.36 2.89 -30.12
N SER A 415 16.96 3.62 -31.17
CA SER A 415 16.24 4.89 -31.02
C SER A 415 14.87 4.67 -30.35
N MET A 416 14.14 3.62 -30.75
CA MET A 416 12.88 3.21 -30.11
C MET A 416 13.11 2.83 -28.65
N ALA A 417 14.16 2.06 -28.39
CA ALA A 417 14.51 1.61 -27.06
C ALA A 417 14.88 2.75 -26.09
N VAL A 418 15.59 3.76 -26.58
CA VAL A 418 15.94 4.97 -25.83
C VAL A 418 14.69 5.83 -25.59
N ALA A 419 13.86 6.01 -26.61
CA ALA A 419 12.64 6.82 -26.52
C ALA A 419 11.65 6.25 -25.50
N THR A 420 11.40 4.94 -25.53
CA THR A 420 10.52 4.24 -24.59
C THR A 420 11.04 4.29 -23.16
N CYS A 421 12.34 4.10 -22.92
CA CYS A 421 12.97 4.31 -21.62
C CYS A 421 12.76 5.74 -21.09
N TYR A 422 13.00 6.74 -21.93
CA TYR A 422 12.87 8.15 -21.55
C TYR A 422 11.41 8.54 -21.29
N LEU A 423 10.47 8.12 -22.14
CA LEU A 423 9.03 8.30 -21.97
C LEU A 423 8.56 7.71 -20.64
N THR A 424 8.98 6.49 -20.34
CA THR A 424 8.60 5.80 -19.10
C THR A 424 9.09 6.55 -17.87
N TRP A 425 10.34 7.01 -17.87
CA TRP A 425 10.90 7.80 -16.76
C TRP A 425 10.20 9.16 -16.58
N ARG A 426 9.88 9.83 -17.68
CA ARG A 426 9.26 11.15 -17.69
C ARG A 426 7.78 11.14 -17.35
N THR A 427 7.05 10.12 -17.77
CA THR A 427 5.61 9.95 -17.52
C THR A 427 5.33 9.13 -16.27
N GLY A 428 6.34 8.45 -15.73
CA GLY A 428 6.20 7.64 -14.52
C GLY A 428 5.45 6.33 -14.76
N GLY A 429 5.40 5.82 -15.98
CA GLY A 429 4.73 4.55 -16.27
C GLY A 429 4.91 4.11 -17.72
N LEU A 430 4.59 2.84 -17.98
CA LEU A 430 4.84 2.17 -19.26
C LEU A 430 3.87 2.56 -20.36
N GLU A 431 2.78 3.28 -20.05
CA GLU A 431 1.65 3.42 -20.98
C GLU A 431 2.06 4.03 -22.32
N ALA A 432 2.91 5.06 -22.33
CA ALA A 432 3.37 5.69 -23.56
C ALA A 432 4.33 4.80 -24.36
N ALA A 433 5.16 4.02 -23.67
CA ALA A 433 6.10 3.10 -24.31
C ALA A 433 5.36 1.91 -24.94
N ILE A 434 4.43 1.30 -24.20
CA ILE A 434 3.55 0.23 -24.68
C ILE A 434 2.79 0.69 -25.90
N VAL A 435 2.22 1.90 -25.88
CA VAL A 435 1.48 2.45 -27.01
C VAL A 435 2.36 2.63 -28.24
N LEU A 436 3.53 3.24 -28.09
CA LEU A 436 4.42 3.48 -29.22
C LEU A 436 4.86 2.16 -29.87
N HIS A 437 5.27 1.19 -29.05
CA HIS A 437 5.68 -0.12 -29.52
C HIS A 437 4.50 -0.90 -30.14
N THR A 438 3.34 -0.92 -29.48
CA THR A 438 2.13 -1.60 -30.00
C THR A 438 1.73 -1.04 -31.36
N VAL A 439 1.64 0.28 -31.48
CA VAL A 439 1.21 0.92 -32.75
C VAL A 439 2.24 0.63 -33.84
N ASN A 440 3.53 0.67 -33.53
CA ASN A 440 4.57 0.32 -34.48
C ASN A 440 4.36 -1.09 -35.06
N ASN A 441 4.29 -2.10 -34.18
CA ASN A 441 4.23 -3.49 -34.63
C ASN A 441 2.88 -3.82 -35.27
N VAL A 442 1.77 -3.37 -34.68
CA VAL A 442 0.42 -3.62 -35.23
C VAL A 442 0.26 -2.98 -36.60
N VAL A 443 0.70 -1.73 -36.80
CA VAL A 443 0.56 -1.08 -38.12
C VAL A 443 1.43 -1.77 -39.16
N ILE A 444 2.69 -2.05 -38.86
CA ILE A 444 3.61 -2.74 -39.81
C ILE A 444 3.04 -4.11 -40.19
N ILE A 445 2.68 -4.93 -39.19
CA ILE A 445 2.20 -6.29 -39.43
C ILE A 445 0.86 -6.27 -40.19
N LEU A 446 -0.09 -5.41 -39.81
CA LEU A 446 -1.38 -5.33 -40.53
C LEU A 446 -1.22 -4.82 -41.96
N LEU A 447 -0.38 -3.80 -42.18
CA LEU A 447 -0.09 -3.28 -43.50
C LEU A 447 0.47 -4.39 -44.39
N LEU A 448 1.56 -5.03 -43.97
CA LEU A 448 2.25 -6.07 -44.76
C LEU A 448 1.44 -7.38 -44.87
N THR A 449 0.53 -7.65 -43.93
CA THR A 449 -0.46 -8.74 -44.10
C THR A 449 -1.45 -8.45 -45.23
N LEU A 450 -1.86 -7.17 -45.37
CA LEU A 450 -2.87 -6.75 -46.36
C LEU A 450 -2.28 -6.49 -47.75
N VAL A 451 -1.04 -6.02 -47.83
CA VAL A 451 -0.38 -5.65 -49.10
C VAL A 451 0.68 -6.65 -49.55
N GLY A 452 0.96 -7.69 -48.77
CA GLY A 452 2.01 -8.66 -49.05
C GLY A 452 3.36 -8.27 -48.43
N GLY A 453 4.29 -9.24 -48.36
CA GLY A 453 5.64 -9.02 -47.80
C GLY A 453 5.74 -9.14 -46.28
N LEU A 454 4.80 -9.83 -45.61
CA LEU A 454 4.74 -9.96 -44.15
C LEU A 454 6.05 -10.45 -43.51
N GLN A 455 6.85 -11.29 -44.19
CA GLN A 455 8.14 -11.73 -43.66
C GLN A 455 9.08 -10.56 -43.32
N GLY A 456 8.99 -9.45 -44.07
CA GLY A 456 9.76 -8.23 -43.83
C GLY A 456 9.33 -7.44 -42.58
N ALA A 457 8.21 -7.79 -41.95
CA ALA A 457 7.79 -7.22 -40.67
C ALA A 457 8.65 -7.70 -39.50
N TYR A 458 9.34 -8.84 -39.67
CA TYR A 458 10.13 -9.48 -38.63
C TYR A 458 11.63 -9.22 -38.83
N ILE A 459 12.29 -8.78 -37.77
CA ILE A 459 13.74 -8.63 -37.78
C ILE A 459 14.38 -9.99 -37.50
N THR A 460 15.33 -10.37 -38.35
CA THR A 460 16.11 -11.61 -38.27
C THR A 460 17.59 -11.29 -38.38
N GLU A 461 18.45 -12.29 -38.23
CA GLU A 461 19.91 -12.14 -38.40
C GLU A 461 20.31 -11.64 -39.80
N SER A 462 19.49 -11.88 -40.82
CA SER A 462 19.72 -11.42 -42.20
C SER A 462 19.09 -10.06 -42.53
N SER A 463 18.37 -9.43 -41.60
CA SER A 463 17.75 -8.13 -41.85
C SER A 463 18.82 -7.03 -41.97
N THR A 464 18.76 -6.27 -43.05
CA THR A 464 19.66 -5.15 -43.36
C THR A 464 18.88 -3.85 -43.48
N GLY A 465 19.55 -2.71 -43.27
CA GLY A 465 18.97 -1.38 -43.52
C GLY A 465 19.95 -0.46 -44.23
N ASP A 466 19.50 0.75 -44.55
CA ASP A 466 20.36 1.82 -45.09
C ASP A 466 20.33 3.08 -44.21
N ALA A 467 21.27 3.98 -44.48
CA ALA A 467 21.48 5.21 -43.71
C ALA A 467 20.27 6.16 -43.74
N ALA A 468 19.57 6.24 -44.87
CA ALA A 468 18.42 7.13 -45.03
C ALA A 468 17.23 6.58 -44.26
N ALA A 469 16.89 5.30 -44.45
CA ALA A 469 15.81 4.62 -43.72
C ALA A 469 16.05 4.66 -42.21
N GLY A 470 17.27 4.33 -41.78
CA GLY A 470 17.67 4.42 -40.38
C GLY A 470 17.54 5.83 -39.82
N GLY A 471 18.05 6.85 -40.54
CA GLY A 471 18.01 8.24 -40.13
C GLY A 471 16.57 8.78 -40.00
N ILE A 472 15.71 8.46 -40.97
CA ILE A 472 14.30 8.82 -40.97
C ILE A 472 13.58 8.14 -39.81
N GLY A 473 13.79 6.84 -39.59
CA GLY A 473 13.18 6.10 -38.48
C GLY A 473 13.59 6.64 -37.11
N GLY A 474 14.88 6.97 -36.93
CA GLY A 474 15.39 7.60 -35.71
C GLY A 474 14.79 8.99 -35.47
N LEU A 475 14.69 9.82 -36.52
CA LEU A 475 14.08 11.14 -36.44
C LEU A 475 12.57 11.04 -36.14
N ALA A 476 11.85 10.16 -36.82
CA ALA A 476 10.43 9.91 -36.59
C ALA A 476 10.21 9.53 -35.13
N THR A 477 11.00 8.58 -34.60
CA THR A 477 10.92 8.14 -33.20
C THR A 477 11.15 9.30 -32.23
N LEU A 478 12.15 10.15 -32.48
CA LEU A 478 12.43 11.34 -31.69
C LEU A 478 11.24 12.32 -31.70
N LEU A 479 10.66 12.58 -32.88
CA LEU A 479 9.51 13.47 -33.03
C LEU A 479 8.28 12.92 -32.28
N MET A 480 7.99 11.63 -32.41
CA MET A 480 6.87 10.99 -31.72
C MET A 480 7.06 11.02 -30.20
N MET A 481 8.28 10.78 -29.72
CA MET A 481 8.62 10.96 -28.31
C MET A 481 8.34 12.40 -27.84
N VAL A 482 8.76 13.42 -28.59
CA VAL A 482 8.50 14.82 -28.26
C VAL A 482 7.00 15.13 -28.21
N ILE A 483 6.22 14.61 -29.17
CA ILE A 483 4.76 14.77 -29.21
C ILE A 483 4.11 14.13 -27.98
N LEU A 484 4.48 12.90 -27.63
CA LEU A 484 3.96 12.21 -26.44
C LEU A 484 4.34 12.93 -25.15
N LEU A 485 5.56 13.45 -25.03
CA LEU A 485 5.99 14.25 -23.89
C LEU A 485 5.21 15.56 -23.77
N TRP A 486 4.97 16.24 -24.89
CA TRP A 486 4.16 17.45 -24.94
C TRP A 486 2.72 17.16 -24.47
N GLN A 487 2.11 16.08 -24.97
CA GLN A 487 0.78 15.66 -24.53
C GLN A 487 0.74 15.27 -23.05
N ALA A 488 1.74 14.52 -22.58
CA ALA A 488 1.83 14.12 -21.18
C ALA A 488 1.94 15.35 -20.26
N ARG A 489 2.67 16.39 -20.65
CA ARG A 489 2.73 17.66 -19.90
C ARG A 489 1.38 18.38 -19.89
N ARG A 490 0.69 18.44 -21.03
CA ARG A 490 -0.65 19.06 -21.16
C ARG A 490 -1.70 18.32 -20.33
N ALA A 491 -1.59 17.00 -20.23
CA ALA A 491 -2.49 16.15 -19.46
C ALA A 491 -2.12 16.04 -17.96
N GLY A 492 -1.07 16.73 -17.50
CA GLY A 492 -0.62 16.67 -16.10
C GLY A 492 0.05 15.34 -15.71
N ILE A 493 0.41 14.49 -16.68
CA ILE A 493 1.07 13.20 -16.48
C ILE A 493 2.57 13.35 -16.27
N ALA A 494 3.21 14.28 -17.02
CA ALA A 494 4.64 14.53 -16.92
C ALA A 494 4.92 15.92 -16.29
N PRO A 495 5.98 16.07 -15.48
CA PRO A 495 6.31 17.36 -14.85
C PRO A 495 6.61 18.47 -15.86
N LYS A 496 6.24 19.71 -15.54
CA LYS A 496 6.54 20.89 -16.38
C LYS A 496 8.05 21.15 -16.50
N LYS A 497 8.81 20.94 -15.41
CA LYS A 497 10.26 21.10 -15.40
C LYS A 497 10.91 20.10 -16.35
N ILE A 498 11.74 20.58 -17.28
CA ILE A 498 12.53 19.76 -18.19
C ILE A 498 13.52 18.91 -17.38
N GLY A 499 13.65 17.63 -17.71
CA GLY A 499 14.58 16.71 -17.03
C GLY A 499 14.16 16.23 -15.64
N ALA A 500 12.96 16.59 -15.14
CA ALA A 500 12.44 16.05 -13.89
C ALA A 500 11.62 14.74 -14.09
N PRO A 501 11.82 13.66 -13.33
CA PRO A 501 10.96 12.49 -13.43
C PRO A 501 9.56 12.75 -12.84
N ALA A 502 8.55 12.02 -13.34
CA ALA A 502 7.31 11.88 -12.60
C ALA A 502 7.54 10.95 -11.39
N THR A 503 7.00 11.31 -10.23
CA THR A 503 7.29 10.61 -8.97
C THR A 503 6.04 10.17 -8.20
N GLY A 504 4.86 10.67 -8.54
CA GLY A 504 3.58 10.38 -7.88
C GLY A 504 2.43 10.99 -8.66
#